data_AF-A0A1S8A9G6-F1
#
_entry.id   AF-A0A1S8A9G6-F1
#
_cell.length_a   1.000
_cell.length_b   1.000
_cell.length_c   1.000
_cell.angle_alpha   90.00
_cell.angle_beta   90.00
_cell.angle_gamma   90.00
#
_symmetry.space_group_name_H-M   'P 1'
#
loop_
_entity.id
_entity.type
_entity.pdbx_description
1 polymer ?
#
loop_
_entity_poly.entity_id
_entity_poly.type
_entity_poly.pdbx_seq_one_letter_code
_entity_poly.pdbx_strand_id
1 'polypeptide(L)'
;MIPPGGRVAFGTIAKQAGLSEDMTRPLLRHAMAMRVFCEPEPGMVSHSAASSNPDMSDWLRVGTEEIWPALVKGFSLANGTTKSIYDVLRHDAKRATRFARAMAAFTTSPGFNIAHISSNYDWSSLGRAQVVDAGGGQGHVATELARQFADLKFVVQENGLGL
;
A
#
# COMPACT_ATOMS: atom_id res chain seq x y z
N MET A 1 -16.29 -3.75 -11.65
CA MET A 1 -14.95 -4.32 -11.46
C MET A 1 -14.84 -5.61 -12.26
N ILE A 2 -13.63 -5.94 -12.70
CA ILE A 2 -13.32 -7.23 -13.35
C ILE A 2 -13.43 -8.32 -12.27
N PRO A 3 -14.19 -9.41 -12.47
CA PRO A 3 -14.26 -10.49 -11.48
C PRO A 3 -12.92 -11.24 -11.39
N PRO A 4 -12.53 -11.76 -10.20
CA PRO A 4 -11.32 -12.57 -10.06
C PRO A 4 -11.32 -13.76 -11.03
N GLY A 5 -10.23 -13.93 -11.78
CA GLY A 5 -10.09 -14.99 -12.80
C GLY A 5 -10.99 -14.83 -14.04
N GLY A 6 -11.82 -13.79 -14.09
CA GLY A 6 -12.70 -13.53 -15.23
C GLY A 6 -12.23 -12.36 -16.09
N ARG A 7 -13.08 -12.03 -17.07
CA ARG A 7 -12.81 -11.02 -18.09
C ARG A 7 -14.04 -10.19 -18.41
N VAL A 8 -13.85 -8.95 -18.81
CA VAL A 8 -14.93 -8.02 -19.18
C VAL A 8 -14.54 -7.18 -20.38
N ALA A 9 -15.51 -6.74 -21.17
CA ALA A 9 -15.25 -5.87 -22.32
C ALA A 9 -14.81 -4.46 -21.88
N PHE A 10 -14.00 -3.77 -22.70
CA PHE A 10 -13.60 -2.37 -22.45
C PHE A 10 -14.80 -1.46 -22.15
N GLY A 11 -15.86 -1.52 -22.97
CA GLY A 11 -17.07 -0.71 -22.77
C GLY A 11 -17.77 -0.98 -21.44
N THR A 12 -17.68 -2.20 -20.91
CA THR A 12 -18.22 -2.53 -19.58
C THR A 12 -17.42 -1.84 -18.48
N ILE A 13 -16.09 -1.83 -18.59
CA ILE A 13 -15.22 -1.11 -17.65
C ILE A 13 -15.48 0.39 -17.75
N ALA A 14 -15.53 0.93 -18.96
CA ALA A 14 -15.78 2.35 -19.22
C ALA A 14 -17.08 2.82 -18.55
N LYS A 15 -18.18 2.08 -18.76
CA LYS A 15 -19.48 2.36 -18.13
C LYS A 15 -19.41 2.32 -16.60
N GLN A 16 -18.73 1.34 -16.03
CA GLN A 16 -18.59 1.21 -14.57
C GLN A 16 -17.71 2.29 -13.95
N ALA A 17 -16.71 2.77 -14.70
CA ALA A 17 -15.80 3.84 -14.27
C ALA A 17 -16.36 5.25 -14.54
N GLY A 18 -17.47 5.38 -15.27
CA GLY A 18 -18.02 6.67 -15.69
C GLY A 18 -17.18 7.38 -16.76
N LEU A 19 -16.44 6.63 -17.58
CA LEU A 19 -15.57 7.13 -18.63
C LEU A 19 -16.09 6.71 -20.02
N SER A 20 -15.65 7.39 -21.08
CA SER A 20 -15.88 6.93 -22.45
C SER A 20 -14.99 5.71 -22.76
N GLU A 21 -15.44 4.85 -23.68
CA GLU A 21 -14.62 3.72 -24.12
C GLU A 21 -13.35 4.19 -24.83
N ASP A 22 -13.44 5.29 -25.60
CA ASP A 22 -12.32 5.91 -26.31
C ASP A 22 -11.20 6.39 -25.37
N MET A 23 -11.54 6.83 -24.15
CA MET A 23 -10.55 7.15 -23.12
C MET A 23 -10.06 5.90 -22.38
N THR A 24 -10.98 4.98 -22.08
CA THR A 24 -10.69 3.80 -21.25
C THR A 24 -9.72 2.85 -21.95
N ARG A 25 -9.87 2.66 -23.26
CA ARG A 25 -9.08 1.69 -24.04
C ARG A 25 -7.59 2.05 -24.11
N PRO A 26 -7.17 3.29 -24.46
CA PRO A 26 -5.76 3.68 -24.42
C PRO A 26 -5.16 3.60 -23.01
N LEU A 27 -5.89 4.03 -21.97
CA LEU A 27 -5.42 3.97 -20.58
C LEU A 27 -5.14 2.54 -20.13
N LEU A 28 -6.07 1.62 -20.40
CA LEU A 28 -5.89 0.21 -20.06
C LEU A 28 -4.78 -0.44 -20.89
N ARG A 29 -4.65 -0.12 -22.19
CA ARG A 29 -3.54 -0.63 -23.01
C ARG A 29 -2.17 -0.12 -22.54
N HIS A 30 -2.09 1.13 -22.10
CA HIS A 30 -0.89 1.67 -21.49
C HIS A 30 -0.57 0.93 -20.18
N ALA A 31 -1.56 0.69 -19.32
CA ALA A 31 -1.39 -0.11 -18.10
C ALA A 31 -0.90 -1.54 -18.41
N MET A 32 -1.43 -2.17 -19.46
CA MET A 32 -1.01 -3.51 -19.90
C MET A 32 0.45 -3.54 -20.36
N ALA A 33 0.93 -2.48 -21.00
CA ALA A 33 2.36 -2.36 -21.35
C ALA A 33 3.25 -2.34 -20.11
N MET A 34 2.73 -1.87 -18.97
CA MET A 34 3.37 -1.93 -17.65
C MET A 34 3.03 -3.22 -16.87
N ARG A 35 2.45 -4.23 -17.52
CA ARG A 35 2.01 -5.52 -16.93
C ARG A 35 0.88 -5.39 -15.90
N VAL A 36 0.16 -4.28 -15.89
CA VAL A 36 -1.03 -4.06 -15.06
C VAL A 36 -2.26 -4.31 -15.94
N PHE A 37 -3.02 -5.37 -15.64
CA PHE A 37 -4.05 -5.98 -16.52
C PHE A 37 -3.48 -6.70 -17.75
N CYS A 38 -4.34 -7.43 -18.45
CA CYS A 38 -4.05 -8.05 -19.75
C CYS A 38 -5.29 -8.07 -20.66
N GLU A 39 -5.06 -8.18 -21.97
CA GLU A 39 -6.09 -8.37 -23.00
C GLU A 39 -5.96 -9.80 -23.54
N PRO A 40 -6.54 -10.83 -22.90
CA PRO A 40 -6.37 -12.23 -23.32
C PRO A 40 -7.00 -12.53 -24.68
N GLU A 41 -8.04 -11.77 -25.05
CA GLU A 41 -8.71 -11.80 -26.33
C GLU A 41 -8.98 -10.36 -26.78
N PRO A 42 -8.95 -10.05 -28.08
CA PRO A 42 -9.23 -8.71 -28.57
C PRO A 42 -10.55 -8.14 -28.01
N GLY A 43 -10.47 -6.98 -27.36
CA GLY A 43 -11.62 -6.30 -26.77
C GLY A 43 -11.98 -6.72 -25.34
N MET A 44 -11.33 -7.72 -24.76
CA MET A 44 -11.61 -8.25 -23.42
C MET A 44 -10.45 -7.99 -22.47
N VAL A 45 -10.73 -7.52 -21.26
CA VAL A 45 -9.73 -7.17 -20.25
C VAL A 45 -9.85 -8.11 -19.06
N SER A 46 -8.72 -8.60 -18.56
CA SER A 46 -8.60 -9.43 -17.36
C SER A 46 -7.55 -8.88 -16.40
N HIS A 47 -7.58 -9.34 -15.15
CA HIS A 47 -6.51 -9.05 -14.21
C HIS A 47 -5.21 -9.78 -14.58
N SER A 48 -4.09 -9.07 -14.49
CA SER A 48 -2.76 -9.65 -14.28
C SER A 48 -2.48 -9.81 -12.78
N ALA A 49 -1.43 -10.57 -12.42
CA ALA A 49 -0.99 -10.73 -11.02
C ALA A 49 -0.78 -9.38 -10.30
N ALA A 50 -0.23 -8.38 -10.99
CA ALA A 50 -0.03 -7.05 -10.43
C ALA A 50 -1.36 -6.32 -10.15
N SER A 51 -2.31 -6.38 -11.09
CA SER A 51 -3.60 -5.71 -10.95
C SER A 51 -4.59 -6.41 -9.99
N SER A 52 -4.39 -7.70 -9.71
CA SER A 52 -5.17 -8.45 -8.73
C SER A 52 -4.58 -8.39 -7.32
N ASN A 53 -3.39 -7.82 -7.14
CA ASN A 53 -2.75 -7.73 -5.83
C ASN A 53 -3.53 -6.70 -4.96
N PRO A 54 -4.19 -7.14 -3.87
CA PRO A 54 -4.95 -6.23 -3.01
C PRO A 54 -4.08 -5.13 -2.37
N ASP A 55 -2.82 -5.44 -2.12
CA ASP A 55 -1.86 -4.52 -1.51
C ASP A 55 -1.49 -3.36 -2.44
N MET A 56 -1.43 -3.63 -3.75
CA MET A 56 -1.14 -2.63 -4.77
C MET A 56 -2.25 -1.57 -4.88
N SER A 57 -3.51 -1.97 -4.62
CA SER A 57 -4.65 -1.04 -4.68
C SER A 57 -4.58 0.02 -3.58
N ASP A 58 -4.25 -0.39 -2.34
CA ASP A 58 -4.12 0.56 -1.23
C ASP A 58 -2.91 1.47 -1.41
N TRP A 59 -1.78 0.91 -1.87
CA TRP A 59 -0.58 1.70 -2.19
C TRP A 59 -0.85 2.74 -3.28
N LEU A 60 -1.49 2.36 -4.38
CA LEU A 60 -1.82 3.27 -5.47
C LEU A 60 -2.73 4.40 -4.99
N ARG A 61 -3.75 4.09 -4.19
CA ARG A 61 -4.67 5.10 -3.62
C ARG A 61 -3.95 6.06 -2.68
N VAL A 62 -3.08 5.59 -1.80
CA VAL A 62 -2.26 6.47 -0.95
C VAL A 62 -1.37 7.36 -1.83
N GLY A 63 -0.75 6.79 -2.86
CA GLY A 63 0.04 7.54 -3.83
C GLY A 63 -0.75 8.67 -4.49
N THR A 64 -1.95 8.39 -5.00
CA THR A 64 -2.76 9.35 -5.76
C THR A 64 -3.56 10.32 -4.89
N GLU A 65 -4.02 9.90 -3.72
CA GLU A 65 -4.94 10.68 -2.87
C GLU A 65 -4.21 11.42 -1.74
N GLU A 66 -3.08 10.89 -1.25
CA GLU A 66 -2.33 11.47 -0.13
C GLU A 66 -1.03 12.11 -0.59
N ILE A 67 -0.16 11.31 -1.24
CA ILE A 67 1.23 11.70 -1.50
C ILE A 67 1.33 12.67 -2.67
N TRP A 68 0.68 12.38 -3.80
CA TRP A 68 0.78 13.22 -5.00
C TRP A 68 0.27 14.65 -4.75
N PRO A 69 -0.92 14.87 -4.16
CA PRO A 69 -1.38 16.22 -3.84
C PRO A 69 -0.43 16.94 -2.86
N ALA A 70 0.06 16.22 -1.85
CA ALA A 70 1.00 16.76 -0.86
C ALA A 70 2.35 17.13 -1.49
N LEU A 71 2.84 16.38 -2.46
CA LEU A 71 4.10 16.66 -3.17
C LEU A 71 3.99 17.95 -4.00
N VAL A 72 2.85 18.17 -4.66
CA VAL A 72 2.67 19.32 -5.56
C VAL A 72 2.40 20.62 -4.79
N LYS A 73 1.72 20.56 -3.63
CA LYS A 73 1.23 21.77 -2.93
C LYS A 73 1.51 21.82 -1.42
N GLY A 74 2.10 20.78 -0.84
CA GLY A 74 2.17 20.57 0.61
C GLY A 74 0.89 19.89 1.15
N PHE A 75 1.04 18.96 2.10
CA PHE A 75 -0.07 18.16 2.63
C PHE A 75 -1.21 19.02 3.20
N SER A 76 -0.86 19.96 4.07
CA SER A 76 -1.80 20.85 4.76
C SER A 76 -2.65 21.65 3.78
N LEU A 77 -2.03 22.22 2.73
CA LEU A 77 -2.74 22.96 1.69
C LEU A 77 -3.61 22.04 0.83
N ALA A 78 -3.12 20.85 0.46
CA ALA A 78 -3.88 19.87 -0.32
C ALA A 78 -5.13 19.35 0.41
N ASN A 79 -5.10 19.32 1.75
CA ASN A 79 -6.20 18.85 2.60
C ASN A 79 -7.02 19.99 3.22
N GLY A 80 -6.73 21.26 2.90
CA GLY A 80 -7.43 22.41 3.47
C GLY A 80 -7.35 22.46 5.01
N THR A 81 -6.21 22.11 5.58
CA THR A 81 -6.01 21.98 7.03
C THR A 81 -4.69 22.59 7.48
N THR A 82 -4.55 22.87 8.78
CA THR A 82 -3.29 23.23 9.43
C THR A 82 -2.66 22.05 10.17
N LYS A 83 -3.32 20.89 10.17
CA LYS A 83 -2.88 19.67 10.85
C LYS A 83 -1.82 18.91 10.06
N SER A 84 -1.06 18.06 10.74
CA SER A 84 -0.16 17.10 10.11
C SER A 84 -0.93 15.97 9.41
N ILE A 85 -0.25 15.19 8.56
CA ILE A 85 -0.84 14.00 7.95
C ILE A 85 -1.34 13.00 8.99
N TYR A 86 -0.54 12.76 10.04
CA TYR A 86 -0.89 11.82 11.10
C TYR A 86 -2.13 12.27 11.87
N ASP A 87 -2.26 13.56 12.16
CA ASP A 87 -3.45 14.10 12.83
C ASP A 87 -4.70 13.98 11.97
N VAL A 88 -4.59 14.17 10.65
CA VAL A 88 -5.73 14.00 9.73
C VAL A 88 -6.13 12.53 9.67
N LEU A 89 -5.17 11.62 9.44
CA LEU A 89 -5.43 10.19 9.36
C LEU A 89 -6.04 9.65 10.66
N ARG A 90 -5.57 10.11 11.82
CA ARG A 90 -6.10 9.72 13.14
C ARG A 90 -7.60 9.99 13.32
N HIS A 91 -8.16 10.95 12.59
CA HIS A 91 -9.58 11.29 12.65
C HIS A 91 -10.39 10.72 11.47
N ASP A 92 -9.75 9.94 10.60
CA ASP A 92 -10.38 9.26 9.47
C ASP A 92 -9.91 7.79 9.42
N ALA A 93 -10.67 6.93 10.11
CA ALA A 93 -10.34 5.51 10.22
C ALA A 93 -10.16 4.84 8.84
N LYS A 94 -10.92 5.23 7.81
CA LYS A 94 -10.81 4.63 6.48
C LYS A 94 -9.49 5.02 5.81
N ARG A 95 -9.08 6.28 5.93
CA ARG A 95 -7.79 6.76 5.43
C ARG A 95 -6.63 6.16 6.23
N ALA A 96 -6.73 6.11 7.55
CA ALA A 96 -5.73 5.48 8.40
C ALA A 96 -5.54 4.00 8.06
N THR A 97 -6.62 3.21 7.94
CA THR A 97 -6.51 1.77 7.61
C THR A 97 -5.84 1.57 6.26
N ARG A 98 -6.22 2.37 5.26
CA ARG A 98 -5.61 2.31 3.92
C ARG A 98 -4.14 2.69 3.96
N PHE A 99 -3.77 3.73 4.72
CA PHE A 99 -2.39 4.13 4.91
C PHE A 99 -1.55 3.04 5.57
N ALA A 100 -2.05 2.44 6.67
CA ALA A 100 -1.35 1.36 7.36
C ALA A 100 -1.15 0.12 6.46
N ARG A 101 -2.17 -0.27 5.69
CA ARG A 101 -2.09 -1.39 4.73
C ARG A 101 -1.08 -1.08 3.61
N ALA A 102 -1.07 0.14 3.08
CA ALA A 102 -0.10 0.56 2.09
C ALA A 102 1.35 0.55 2.62
N MET A 103 1.57 0.93 3.89
CA MET A 103 2.90 0.84 4.51
C MET A 103 3.34 -0.61 4.73
N ALA A 104 2.43 -1.50 5.16
CA ALA A 104 2.72 -2.93 5.28
C ALA A 104 3.07 -3.55 3.93
N ALA A 105 2.27 -3.26 2.89
CA ALA A 105 2.52 -3.67 1.51
C ALA A 105 3.89 -3.22 0.98
N PHE A 106 4.32 -2.02 1.37
CA PHE A 106 5.62 -1.49 0.94
C PHE A 106 6.77 -2.39 1.39
N THR A 107 6.67 -2.99 2.58
CA THR A 107 7.71 -3.88 3.15
C THR A 107 7.78 -5.27 2.50
N THR A 108 6.84 -5.61 1.61
CA THR A 108 6.92 -6.86 0.83
C THR A 108 7.64 -6.67 -0.50
N SER A 109 7.91 -5.41 -0.91
CA SER A 109 8.67 -5.11 -2.11
C SER A 109 10.14 -5.52 -1.94
N PRO A 110 10.82 -6.10 -2.96
CA PRO A 110 12.21 -6.53 -2.84
C PRO A 110 13.17 -5.44 -2.32
N GLY A 111 12.95 -4.18 -2.71
CA GLY A 111 13.79 -3.05 -2.30
C GLY A 111 13.61 -2.60 -0.85
N PHE A 112 12.49 -2.95 -0.22
CA PHE A 112 12.15 -2.57 1.16
C PHE A 112 11.81 -3.80 2.01
N ASN A 113 12.28 -4.97 1.57
CA ASN A 113 11.94 -6.24 2.18
C ASN A 113 12.40 -6.26 3.64
N ILE A 114 11.51 -6.69 4.54
CA ILE A 114 11.79 -6.82 5.96
C ILE A 114 13.02 -7.69 6.30
N ALA A 115 13.38 -8.63 5.42
CA ALA A 115 14.58 -9.45 5.54
C ALA A 115 15.85 -8.59 5.68
N HIS A 116 15.88 -7.40 5.05
CA HIS A 116 17.03 -6.49 5.17
C HIS A 116 17.22 -5.96 6.59
N ILE A 117 16.18 -5.98 7.42
CA ILE A 117 16.28 -5.62 8.84
C ILE A 117 16.69 -6.84 9.66
N SER A 118 16.08 -8.00 9.41
CA SER A 118 16.34 -9.20 10.21
C SER A 118 17.70 -9.83 9.93
N SER A 119 18.26 -9.70 8.72
CA SER A 119 19.52 -10.34 8.32
C SER A 119 20.76 -9.46 8.42
N ASN A 120 20.62 -8.14 8.44
CA ASN A 120 21.76 -7.22 8.35
C ASN A 120 22.17 -6.60 9.69
N TYR A 121 21.47 -6.93 10.78
CA TYR A 121 21.86 -6.61 12.14
C TYR A 121 21.94 -7.90 12.96
N ASP A 122 22.97 -8.03 13.80
CA ASP A 122 23.13 -9.19 14.66
C ASP A 122 22.22 -9.07 15.90
N TRP A 123 20.92 -9.31 15.70
CA TRP A 123 19.91 -9.27 16.75
C TRP A 123 20.19 -10.25 17.89
N SER A 124 20.83 -11.39 17.58
CA SER A 124 21.19 -12.41 18.58
C SER A 124 22.25 -11.90 19.56
N SER A 125 23.14 -10.99 19.14
CA SER A 125 24.17 -10.41 20.01
C SER A 125 23.60 -9.62 21.20
N LEU A 126 22.34 -9.18 21.11
CA LEU A 126 21.65 -8.47 22.21
C LEU A 126 21.33 -9.40 23.40
N GLY A 127 21.32 -10.72 23.18
CA GLY A 127 20.87 -11.68 24.18
C GLY A 127 19.43 -11.42 24.64
N ARG A 128 19.17 -11.53 25.95
CA ARG A 128 17.86 -11.20 26.52
C ARG A 128 17.72 -9.68 26.69
N ALA A 129 16.97 -9.06 25.79
CA ALA A 129 16.79 -7.61 25.76
C ALA A 129 15.36 -7.18 25.44
N GLN A 130 15.05 -5.91 25.70
CA GLN A 130 13.84 -5.25 25.24
C GLN A 130 14.18 -4.30 24.09
N VAL A 131 13.44 -4.41 22.99
CA VAL A 131 13.53 -3.56 21.81
C VAL A 131 12.31 -2.65 21.75
N VAL A 132 12.53 -1.36 21.58
CA VAL A 132 11.47 -0.36 21.40
C VAL A 132 11.42 0.02 19.93
N ASP A 133 10.31 -0.32 19.27
CA ASP A 133 10.03 0.01 17.87
C ASP A 133 9.29 1.35 17.81
N ALA A 134 10.06 2.44 17.71
CA ALA A 134 9.54 3.81 17.71
C ALA A 134 9.00 4.19 16.32
N GLY A 135 7.70 4.47 16.24
CA GLY A 135 7.00 4.68 14.97
C GLY A 135 6.71 3.38 14.23
N GLY A 136 6.60 2.25 14.95
CA GLY A 136 6.43 0.92 14.35
C GLY A 136 5.06 0.66 13.72
N GLY A 137 4.13 1.62 13.75
CA GLY A 137 2.78 1.50 13.21
C GLY A 137 2.03 0.32 13.83
N GLN A 138 1.64 -0.65 12.99
CA GLN A 138 0.94 -1.88 13.40
C GLN A 138 1.89 -3.00 13.88
N GLY A 139 3.19 -2.72 14.02
CA GLY A 139 4.16 -3.67 14.57
C GLY A 139 4.58 -4.80 13.63
N HIS A 140 4.44 -4.61 12.32
CA HIS A 140 4.82 -5.62 11.32
C HIS A 140 6.31 -5.99 11.38
N VAL A 141 7.19 -5.00 11.64
CA VAL A 141 8.64 -5.24 11.84
C VAL A 141 8.90 -6.01 13.14
N ALA A 142 8.41 -5.48 14.26
CA ALA A 142 8.54 -6.11 15.57
C ALA A 142 8.01 -7.56 15.60
N THR A 143 6.88 -7.83 14.93
CA THR A 143 6.27 -9.16 14.87
C THR A 143 7.17 -10.15 14.15
N GLU A 144 7.78 -9.75 13.04
CA GLU A 144 8.65 -10.64 12.27
C GLU A 144 9.96 -10.94 13.03
N LEU A 145 10.56 -9.93 13.66
CA LEU A 145 11.73 -10.13 14.50
C LEU A 145 11.43 -11.01 15.71
N ALA A 146 10.27 -10.83 16.35
CA ALA A 146 9.84 -11.65 17.50
C ALA A 146 9.67 -13.13 17.13
N ARG A 147 9.31 -13.45 15.88
CA ARG A 147 9.25 -14.84 15.39
C ARG A 147 10.63 -15.49 15.27
N GLN A 148 11.66 -14.70 15.01
CA GLN A 148 13.02 -15.18 14.75
C GLN A 148 13.90 -15.17 16.01
N PHE A 149 13.67 -14.23 16.94
CA PHE A 149 14.53 -14.00 18.11
C PHE A 149 13.74 -14.10 19.43
N ALA A 150 13.60 -15.32 19.96
CA ALA A 150 12.76 -15.61 21.13
C ALA A 150 13.22 -14.94 22.44
N ASP A 151 14.49 -14.56 22.55
CA ASP A 151 15.03 -13.87 23.74
C ASP A 151 14.73 -12.36 23.76
N LEU A 152 14.26 -11.79 22.64
CA LEU A 152 13.91 -10.38 22.52
C LEU A 152 12.44 -10.14 22.86
N LYS A 153 12.19 -9.07 23.62
CA LYS A 153 10.83 -8.55 23.88
C LYS A 153 10.63 -7.23 23.16
N PHE A 154 9.52 -7.08 22.46
CA PHE A 154 9.24 -5.88 21.68
C PHE A 154 8.16 -5.01 22.32
N VAL A 155 8.39 -3.70 22.31
CA VAL A 155 7.38 -2.67 22.61
C VAL A 155 7.25 -1.81 21.36
N VAL A 156 6.08 -1.82 20.74
CA VAL A 156 5.78 -0.96 19.59
C VAL A 156 5.20 0.35 20.12
N GLN A 157 5.83 1.47 19.77
CA GLN A 157 5.36 2.81 20.11
C GLN A 157 4.87 3.51 18.84
N GLU A 158 3.63 3.98 18.86
CA GLU A 158 3.02 4.74 17.78
C GLU A 158 2.22 5.90 18.36
N ASN A 159 2.17 7.01 17.65
CA ASN A 159 1.37 8.18 18.00
C ASN A 159 -0.10 7.96 17.58
N GLY A 160 -0.66 6.83 18.03
CA GLY A 160 -2.07 6.46 17.98
C GLY A 160 -2.83 6.89 16.72
N LEU A 161 -2.62 6.22 15.57
CA LEU A 161 -3.56 6.30 14.45
C LEU A 161 -4.92 5.63 14.73
N GLY A 162 -5.13 5.05 15.93
CA GLY A 162 -6.43 4.53 16.37
C GLY A 162 -7.01 3.48 15.44
N LEU A 163 -6.17 2.56 14.98
CA LEU A 163 -6.51 1.42 14.13
C LEU A 163 -6.50 0.12 14.93
#